data_AF-B3ECC7-F1
#
_entry.id   AF-B3ECC7-F1
#
_cell.length_a   1.000
_cell.length_b   1.000
_cell.length_c   1.000
_cell.angle_alpha   90.00
_cell.angle_beta   90.00
_cell.angle_gamma   90.00
#
_symmetry.space_group_name_H-M   'P 1'
#
loop_
_entity.id
_entity.type
_entity.pdbx_description
1 polymer ?
#
loop_
_entity_poly.entity_id
_entity_poly.type
_entity_poly.pdbx_seq_one_letter_code
_entity_poly.pdbx_strand_id
1 'polypeptide(L)'
;MLLFSVYFLVSGIAVAGQLRLREARGDVRKVYTPAPGSEERTEILDAMRMKVKELHDLDVIFVVKTMTVSKGWAWVHTQPRSRDGSGVYEDFFALLHRRQGRWSIAEIPCTEPENPECMESPGYFRRLAVRFPSLPSVLLPMQSSNCR
;
A
#
# COMPACT_ATOMS: atom_id res chain seq x y z
N MET A 1 27.81 -72.02 4.69
CA MET A 1 28.63 -71.09 3.89
C MET A 1 28.15 -69.68 4.17
N LEU A 2 29.08 -68.85 4.61
CA LEU A 2 28.97 -67.40 4.80
C LEU A 2 28.28 -66.70 3.63
N LEU A 3 27.61 -65.56 3.87
CA LEU A 3 28.16 -64.25 3.48
C LEU A 3 27.16 -63.10 3.81
N PHE A 4 27.62 -62.17 4.65
CA PHE A 4 27.54 -60.69 4.56
C PHE A 4 26.16 -59.99 4.40
N SER A 5 25.74 -59.16 5.38
CA SER A 5 26.02 -57.69 5.44
C SER A 5 24.94 -56.93 4.63
N VAL A 6 24.24 -55.86 5.07
CA VAL A 6 24.57 -54.70 5.90
C VAL A 6 23.24 -54.11 6.40
N TYR A 7 23.19 -53.70 7.67
CA TYR A 7 22.18 -52.79 8.22
C TYR A 7 22.29 -51.42 7.53
N PHE A 8 21.26 -50.98 6.81
CA PHE A 8 21.10 -49.57 6.48
C PHE A 8 19.90 -48.99 7.23
N LEU A 9 20.18 -48.49 8.43
CA LEU A 9 19.37 -47.49 9.12
C LEU A 9 19.42 -46.21 8.30
N VAL A 10 18.40 -45.95 7.47
CA VAL A 10 18.18 -44.61 6.92
C VAL A 10 17.26 -43.89 7.90
N SER A 11 17.87 -43.24 8.89
CA SER A 11 17.22 -42.24 9.72
C SER A 11 16.79 -41.08 8.84
N GLY A 12 15.52 -41.06 8.44
CA GLY A 12 14.92 -39.93 7.77
C GLY A 12 14.80 -38.75 8.74
N ILE A 13 15.76 -37.84 8.71
CA ILE A 13 15.62 -36.53 9.37
C ILE A 13 14.67 -35.73 8.48
N ALA A 14 13.40 -35.68 8.88
CA ALA A 14 12.48 -34.68 8.36
C ALA A 14 13.01 -33.30 8.79
N VAL A 15 13.76 -32.64 7.90
CA VAL A 15 14.10 -31.23 8.07
C VAL A 15 12.81 -30.45 7.90
N ALA A 16 12.13 -30.20 9.02
CA ALA A 16 11.01 -29.28 9.09
C ALA A 16 11.51 -27.92 8.59
N GLY A 17 11.19 -27.61 7.33
CA GLY A 17 11.45 -26.32 6.73
C GLY A 17 10.79 -25.26 7.58
N GLN A 18 11.60 -24.55 8.37
CA GLN A 18 11.15 -23.41 9.13
C GLN A 18 10.74 -22.34 8.12
N LEU A 19 9.44 -22.26 7.81
CA LEU A 19 8.86 -21.06 7.26
C LEU A 19 9.12 -19.95 8.28
N ARG A 20 10.19 -19.19 8.04
CA ARG A 20 10.39 -17.91 8.72
C ARG A 20 9.33 -16.97 8.17
N LEU A 21 8.17 -16.96 8.81
CA LEU A 21 7.31 -15.79 8.79
C LEU A 21 8.16 -14.67 9.40
N ARG A 22 8.80 -13.87 8.54
CA ARG A 22 9.26 -12.55 8.91
C ARG A 22 8.00 -11.73 9.15
N GLU A 23 7.43 -11.86 10.35
CA GLU A 23 6.56 -10.83 10.88
C GLU A 23 7.42 -9.58 10.97
N ALA A 24 7.17 -8.64 10.05
CA ALA A 24 7.68 -7.30 10.19
C ALA A 24 7.17 -6.78 11.53
N ARG A 25 8.05 -6.69 12.54
CA ARG A 25 7.79 -5.93 13.76
C ARG A 25 7.68 -4.46 13.36
N GLY A 26 6.47 -4.08 12.95
CA GLY A 26 6.07 -2.70 12.75
C GLY A 26 5.93 -2.05 14.12
N ASP A 27 6.89 -1.18 14.43
CA ASP A 27 6.93 -0.37 15.64
C ASP A 27 5.65 0.48 15.79
N VAL A 28 5.29 0.72 17.04
CA VAL A 28 4.05 1.36 17.47
C VAL A 28 4.01 2.82 16.95
N ARG A 29 3.06 3.11 16.06
CA ARG A 29 2.57 4.46 15.69
C ARG A 29 3.51 5.38 14.89
N LYS A 30 4.62 4.91 14.32
CA LYS A 30 5.41 5.80 13.46
C LYS A 30 4.70 6.05 12.13
N VAL A 31 4.27 7.29 11.93
CA VAL A 31 3.95 7.80 10.59
C VAL A 31 5.25 8.29 9.98
N TYR A 32 5.49 7.98 8.73
CA TYR A 32 6.67 8.44 8.02
C TYR A 32 6.36 8.62 6.53
N THR A 33 7.28 9.30 5.85
CA THR A 33 7.27 9.42 4.39
C THR A 33 8.45 8.61 3.85
N PRO A 34 8.21 7.58 3.02
CA PRO A 34 9.29 6.86 2.35
C PRO A 34 10.19 7.82 1.56
N ALA A 35 11.51 7.66 1.70
CA ALA A 35 12.48 8.54 1.04
C ALA A 35 12.34 8.46 -0.50
N PRO A 36 12.58 9.57 -1.23
CA PRO A 36 12.68 9.52 -2.68
C PRO A 36 13.66 8.44 -3.17
N GLY A 37 13.23 7.64 -4.15
CA GLY A 37 14.03 6.54 -4.70
C GLY A 37 14.10 5.28 -3.84
N SER A 38 13.49 5.25 -2.65
CA SER A 38 13.43 4.02 -1.84
C SER A 38 12.57 2.94 -2.52
N GLU A 39 12.87 1.68 -2.20
CA GLU A 39 12.12 0.51 -2.68
C GLU A 39 10.63 0.61 -2.32
N GLU A 40 10.31 0.89 -1.04
CA GLU A 40 8.92 1.03 -0.59
C GLU A 40 8.17 2.14 -1.33
N ARG A 41 8.80 3.31 -1.55
CA ARG A 41 8.19 4.39 -2.34
C ARG A 41 7.91 3.93 -3.77
N THR A 42 8.84 3.21 -4.37
CA THR A 42 8.73 2.71 -5.74
C THR A 42 7.59 1.72 -5.86
N GLU A 43 7.51 0.73 -4.97
CA GLU A 43 6.43 -0.28 -4.95
C GLU A 43 5.04 0.35 -4.78
N ILE A 44 4.91 1.34 -3.89
CA ILE A 44 3.65 2.07 -3.69
C ILE A 44 3.23 2.80 -4.97
N LEU A 45 4.17 3.54 -5.59
CA LEU A 45 3.89 4.28 -6.81
C LEU A 45 3.64 3.36 -8.00
N ASP A 46 4.28 2.20 -8.08
CA ASP A 46 4.02 1.20 -9.13
C ASP A 46 2.61 0.62 -9.02
N ALA A 47 2.13 0.35 -7.80
CA ALA A 47 0.74 -0.05 -7.59
C ALA A 47 -0.25 1.02 -8.09
N MET A 48 0.05 2.30 -7.87
CA MET A 48 -0.75 3.39 -8.40
C MET A 48 -0.65 3.51 -9.93
N ARG A 49 0.54 3.36 -10.53
CA ARG A 49 0.72 3.41 -11.99
C ARG A 49 -0.06 2.31 -12.69
N MET A 50 0.00 1.08 -12.18
CA MET A 50 -0.77 -0.04 -12.71
C MET A 50 -2.27 0.28 -12.69
N LYS A 51 -2.76 0.91 -11.62
CA LYS A 51 -4.17 1.25 -11.52
C LYS A 51 -4.59 2.38 -12.46
N VAL A 52 -3.74 3.40 -12.64
CA VAL A 52 -3.98 4.46 -13.65
C VAL A 52 -3.99 3.88 -15.06
N LYS A 53 -3.07 2.96 -15.37
CA LYS A 53 -3.04 2.26 -16.65
C LYS A 53 -4.29 1.42 -16.86
N GLU A 54 -4.74 0.69 -15.83
CA GLU A 54 -5.96 -0.11 -15.87
C GLU A 54 -7.23 0.74 -16.12
N LEU A 55 -7.35 1.88 -15.44
CA LEU A 55 -8.56 2.71 -15.50
C LEU A 55 -8.62 3.63 -16.72
N HIS A 56 -7.47 4.10 -17.21
CA HIS A 56 -7.40 5.18 -18.20
C HIS A 56 -6.50 4.87 -19.41
N ASP A 57 -5.84 3.71 -19.44
CA ASP A 57 -4.81 3.35 -20.44
C ASP A 57 -3.63 4.34 -20.52
N LEU A 58 -3.38 5.10 -19.45
CA LEU A 58 -2.32 6.10 -19.38
C LEU A 58 -1.03 5.58 -18.72
N ASP A 59 0.09 5.85 -19.38
CA ASP A 59 1.43 5.68 -18.81
C ASP A 59 1.91 6.99 -18.17
N VAL A 60 1.99 7.01 -16.84
CA VAL A 60 2.24 8.25 -16.08
C VAL A 60 3.51 8.23 -15.23
N ILE A 61 4.07 9.42 -15.03
CA ILE A 61 4.97 9.73 -13.92
C ILE A 61 4.18 10.49 -12.85
N PHE A 62 4.50 10.27 -11.58
CA PHE A 62 3.82 10.97 -10.49
C PHE A 62 4.70 12.08 -9.93
N VAL A 63 4.16 13.29 -9.88
CA VAL A 63 4.63 14.30 -8.94
C VAL A 63 3.93 14.05 -7.62
N VAL A 64 4.67 13.56 -6.62
CA VAL A 64 4.10 13.24 -5.31
C VAL A 64 3.94 14.52 -4.51
N LYS A 65 2.70 14.87 -4.16
CA LYS A 65 2.36 16.03 -3.33
C LYS A 65 2.48 15.67 -1.85
N THR A 66 1.84 14.57 -1.44
CA THR A 66 1.99 14.01 -0.09
C THR A 66 2.01 12.49 -0.14
N MET A 67 2.73 11.87 0.80
CA MET A 67 2.79 10.42 0.99
C MET A 67 3.08 10.13 2.45
N THR A 68 2.17 9.43 3.11
CA THR A 68 2.32 9.00 4.50
C THR A 68 2.10 7.51 4.60
N VAL A 69 2.97 6.82 5.34
CA VAL A 69 2.93 5.38 5.55
C VAL A 69 2.91 5.08 7.05
N SER A 70 2.08 4.13 7.45
CA SER A 70 2.06 3.60 8.80
C SER A 70 1.39 2.22 8.84
N LYS A 71 1.98 1.28 9.59
CA LYS A 71 1.41 -0.07 9.83
C LYS A 71 0.92 -0.79 8.56
N GLY A 72 1.71 -0.73 7.48
CA GLY A 72 1.36 -1.37 6.21
C GLY A 72 0.27 -0.67 5.41
N TRP A 73 -0.16 0.54 5.81
CA TRP A 73 -1.06 1.39 5.04
C TRP A 73 -0.32 2.61 4.51
N ALA A 74 -0.77 3.13 3.37
CA ALA A 74 -0.27 4.37 2.79
C ALA A 74 -1.42 5.25 2.32
N TRP A 75 -1.37 6.55 2.60
CA TRP A 75 -2.21 7.55 1.96
C TRP A 75 -1.33 8.39 1.05
N VAL A 76 -1.68 8.47 -0.22
CA VAL A 76 -0.85 9.10 -1.25
C VAL A 76 -1.67 10.07 -2.07
N HIS A 77 -1.14 11.28 -2.23
CA HIS A 77 -1.67 12.33 -3.11
C HIS A 77 -0.63 12.65 -4.17
N THR A 78 -1.01 12.50 -5.42
CA THR A 78 -0.12 12.73 -6.57
C THR A 78 -0.79 13.61 -7.61
N GLN A 79 0.03 14.25 -8.44
CA GLN A 79 -0.39 14.79 -9.73
C GLN A 79 0.27 13.94 -10.82
N PRO A 80 -0.49 13.08 -11.52
CA PRO A 80 0.01 12.32 -12.64
C PRO A 80 0.39 13.27 -13.79
N ARG A 81 1.44 12.91 -14.51
CA ARG A 81 1.88 13.59 -15.74
C ARG A 81 2.26 12.56 -16.78
N SER A 82 2.13 12.93 -18.04
CA SER A 82 2.73 12.19 -19.16
C SER A 82 4.26 12.10 -18.96
N ARG A 83 4.87 11.06 -19.54
CA ARG A 83 6.32 10.84 -19.39
C ARG A 83 7.17 11.96 -20.02
N ASP A 84 6.70 12.58 -21.08
CA ASP A 84 7.37 13.72 -21.73
C ASP A 84 7.10 15.06 -21.03
N GLY A 85 6.20 15.09 -20.04
CA GLY A 85 5.86 16.26 -19.24
C GLY A 85 4.87 17.23 -19.90
N SER A 86 4.38 16.95 -21.11
CA SER A 86 3.44 17.82 -21.82
C SER A 86 2.01 17.76 -21.25
N GLY A 87 1.57 16.55 -20.88
CA GLY A 87 0.30 16.29 -20.21
C GLY A 87 0.43 16.42 -18.69
N VAL A 88 -0.43 17.26 -18.11
CA VAL A 88 -0.68 17.36 -16.67
C VAL A 88 -2.12 16.91 -16.42
N TYR A 89 -2.30 15.91 -15.55
CA TYR A 89 -3.60 15.32 -15.27
C TYR A 89 -4.14 15.76 -13.90
N GLU A 90 -5.40 15.44 -13.65
CA GLU A 90 -6.07 15.68 -12.38
C GLU A 90 -5.38 14.95 -11.22
N ASP A 91 -5.56 15.48 -10.01
CA ASP A 91 -4.96 14.88 -8.82
C ASP A 91 -5.48 13.47 -8.59
N PHE A 92 -4.55 12.56 -8.29
CA PHE A 92 -4.85 11.17 -8.04
C PHE A 92 -4.49 10.83 -6.59
N PHE A 93 -5.52 10.56 -5.81
CA PHE A 93 -5.45 10.16 -4.42
C PHE A 93 -5.65 8.65 -4.31
N ALA A 94 -4.91 8.00 -3.42
CA ALA A 94 -5.10 6.58 -3.16
C ALA A 94 -4.82 6.22 -1.71
N LEU A 95 -5.67 5.35 -1.16
CA LEU A 95 -5.34 4.54 0.00
C LEU A 95 -4.78 3.21 -0.48
N LEU A 96 -3.62 2.83 0.03
CA LEU A 96 -3.00 1.53 -0.24
C LEU A 96 -2.86 0.72 1.03
N HIS A 97 -2.92 -0.60 0.87
CA HIS A 97 -2.65 -1.57 1.93
C HIS A 97 -1.64 -2.59 1.42
N ARG A 98 -0.60 -2.83 2.21
CA ARG A 98 0.37 -3.88 2.01
C ARG A 98 -0.18 -5.20 2.53
N ARG A 99 -0.49 -6.13 1.62
CA ARG A 99 -0.96 -7.48 1.93
C ARG A 99 0.00 -8.50 1.35
N GLN A 100 0.41 -9.48 2.15
CA GLN A 100 1.34 -10.54 1.73
C GLN A 100 2.62 -9.98 1.06
N GLY A 101 3.15 -8.89 1.62
CA GLY A 101 4.35 -8.22 1.11
C GLY A 101 4.14 -7.26 -0.06
N ARG A 102 2.96 -7.24 -0.70
CA ARG A 102 2.67 -6.41 -1.88
C ARG A 102 1.72 -5.26 -1.58
N TRP A 103 2.00 -4.09 -2.14
CA TRP A 103 1.09 -2.94 -2.08
C TRP A 103 -0.04 -3.09 -3.09
N SER A 104 -1.26 -2.81 -2.64
CA SER A 104 -2.47 -2.82 -3.47
C SER A 104 -3.36 -1.63 -3.14
N ILE A 105 -4.08 -1.12 -4.14
CA ILE A 105 -5.07 -0.06 -3.98
C ILE A 105 -6.24 -0.60 -3.16
N ALA A 106 -6.54 0.06 -2.04
CA ALA A 106 -7.69 -0.21 -1.20
C ALA A 106 -8.85 0.74 -1.49
N GLU A 107 -8.55 2.00 -1.81
CA GLU A 107 -9.54 3.03 -2.16
C GLU A 107 -8.93 4.05 -3.12
N ILE A 108 -9.71 4.51 -4.09
CA ILE A 108 -9.45 5.73 -4.85
C ILE A 108 -10.65 6.65 -4.57
N PRO A 109 -10.50 7.65 -3.69
CA PRO A 109 -11.56 8.63 -3.51
C PRO A 109 -11.82 9.38 -4.81
N CYS A 110 -13.09 9.59 -5.10
CA CYS A 110 -13.52 10.63 -6.02
C CYS A 110 -13.47 12.02 -5.31
N THR A 111 -13.41 13.10 -6.07
CA THR A 111 -13.18 14.48 -5.55
C THR A 111 -14.29 15.47 -5.92
N GLU A 112 -15.43 14.98 -6.40
CA GLU A 112 -16.57 15.82 -6.76
C GLU A 112 -17.31 16.33 -5.51
N PRO A 113 -17.38 17.65 -5.27
CA PRO A 113 -17.91 18.21 -4.02
C PRO A 113 -19.41 17.97 -3.83
N GLU A 114 -20.16 17.90 -4.91
CA GLU A 114 -21.61 17.63 -4.90
C GLU A 114 -21.95 16.15 -4.67
N ASN A 115 -20.97 15.25 -4.79
CA ASN A 115 -21.22 13.82 -4.63
C ASN A 115 -21.00 13.40 -3.16
N PRO A 116 -22.06 12.91 -2.47
CA PRO A 116 -21.96 12.53 -1.06
C PRO A 116 -21.07 11.31 -0.80
N GLU A 117 -20.63 10.60 -1.83
CA GLU A 117 -19.68 9.48 -1.72
C GLU A 117 -18.21 9.91 -1.87
N CYS A 118 -17.94 11.15 -2.30
CA CYS A 118 -16.58 11.63 -2.56
C CYS A 118 -15.89 12.18 -1.32
N MET A 119 -14.57 12.35 -1.42
CA MET A 119 -13.67 12.69 -0.32
C MET A 119 -14.02 13.99 0.39
N GLU A 120 -14.54 14.96 -0.36
CA GLU A 120 -14.91 16.27 0.15
C GLU A 120 -16.24 16.25 0.91
N SER A 121 -17.00 15.16 0.82
CA SER A 121 -18.27 15.03 1.53
C SER A 121 -18.07 14.92 3.05
N PRO A 122 -18.97 15.53 3.86
CA PRO A 122 -18.95 15.36 5.30
C PRO A 122 -18.99 13.89 5.71
N GLY A 123 -18.04 13.51 6.54
CA GLY A 123 -17.97 12.17 7.12
C GLY A 123 -17.40 11.08 6.19
N TYR A 124 -16.90 11.42 5.01
CA TYR A 124 -16.20 10.48 4.12
C TYR A 124 -15.16 9.65 4.88
N PHE A 125 -14.20 10.30 5.53
CA PHE A 125 -13.13 9.62 6.26
C PHE A 125 -13.62 8.79 7.45
N ARG A 126 -14.76 9.15 8.05
CA ARG A 126 -15.40 8.34 9.08
C ARG A 126 -15.96 7.05 8.47
N ARG A 127 -16.67 7.12 7.34
CA ARG A 127 -17.16 5.94 6.61
C ARG A 127 -15.99 5.07 6.14
N LEU A 128 -14.93 5.69 5.62
CA LEU A 128 -13.71 5.00 5.18
C LEU A 128 -13.07 4.21 6.33
N ALA A 129 -12.92 4.81 7.52
CA ALA A 129 -12.38 4.14 8.69
C ALA A 129 -13.26 2.96 9.17
N VAL A 130 -14.58 3.06 9.03
CA VAL A 130 -15.51 1.95 9.32
C VAL A 130 -15.32 0.81 8.32
N ARG A 131 -15.14 1.10 7.02
CA ARG A 131 -14.86 0.08 5.98
C ARG A 131 -13.51 -0.60 6.17
N PHE A 132 -12.52 0.12 6.71
CA PHE A 132 -11.16 -0.39 6.93
C PHE A 132 -10.73 -0.26 8.41
N PRO A 133 -11.20 -1.14 9.31
CA PRO A 133 -10.95 -1.00 10.75
C PRO A 133 -9.48 -1.06 11.18
N SER A 134 -8.59 -1.59 10.35
CA SER A 134 -7.14 -1.64 10.61
C SER A 134 -6.37 -0.43 10.06
N LEU A 135 -7.04 0.48 9.34
CA LEU A 135 -6.45 1.73 8.84
C LEU A 135 -6.08 2.64 10.02
N PRO A 136 -4.80 3.01 10.18
CA PRO A 136 -4.42 3.97 11.21
C PRO A 136 -5.08 5.33 10.95
N SER A 137 -5.88 5.82 11.89
CA SER A 137 -6.58 7.12 11.77
C SER A 137 -5.61 8.29 11.57
N VAL A 138 -4.37 8.15 12.02
CA VAL A 138 -3.29 9.14 11.83
C VAL A 138 -2.87 9.32 10.36
N LEU A 139 -3.17 8.35 9.47
CA LEU A 139 -2.93 8.49 8.03
C LEU A 139 -4.05 9.26 7.32
N LEU A 140 -5.24 9.27 7.91
CA LEU A 140 -6.33 10.04 7.34
C LEU A 140 -6.05 11.51 7.60
N PRO A 141 -6.18 12.38 6.59
CA PRO A 141 -6.12 13.82 6.83
C PRO A 141 -7.19 14.15 7.87
N MET A 142 -6.75 14.49 9.09
CA MET A 142 -7.66 15.05 10.08
C MET A 142 -8.24 16.29 9.43
N GLN A 143 -9.55 16.32 9.24
CA GLN A 143 -10.21 17.45 8.62
C GLN A 143 -9.81 18.71 9.37
N SER A 144 -8.96 19.53 8.76
CA SER A 144 -8.83 20.94 9.10
C SER A 144 -10.07 21.64 8.59
N SER A 145 -11.22 21.31 9.15
CA SER A 145 -12.47 22.04 9.01
C SER A 145 -12.92 22.37 10.42
N ASN A 146 -12.37 23.47 10.94
CA ASN A 146 -12.95 24.33 11.96
C ASN A 146 -13.92 23.66 12.94
N CYS A 147 -13.40 23.30 14.13
CA CYS A 147 -14.18 23.59 15.34
C CYS A 147 -14.40 25.11 15.35
N ARG A 148 -15.60 25.54 14.99
CA ARG A 148 -16.14 26.84 15.37
C ARG A 148 -17.58 26.63 15.79
#